data_AF-A0A6B3CA14-F1
#
_entry.id   AF-A0A6B3CA14-F1
#
_cell.length_a   1.000
_cell.length_b   1.000
_cell.length_c   1.000
_cell.angle_alpha   90.00
_cell.angle_beta   90.00
_cell.angle_gamma   90.00
#
_symmetry.space_group_name_H-M   'P 1'
#
loop_
_entity.id
_entity.type
_entity.pdbx_description
1 polymer ?
#
loop_
_entity_poly.entity_id
_entity_poly.type
_entity_poly.pdbx_seq_one_letter_code
_entity_poly.pdbx_strand_id
1 'polypeptide(L)'
;ITPQYVFGDGLLNAAKDVFAEKGIEHVGNSYHSLTDKEFSGYLTNAIAAQPDVLLLLNFGAQSSDMLRQAVSFGLKERMTIVVAWASGLEQFEALGPDICEGVYFGAQYWHGADTPLNRELVAKVQEKHGFNPNYSFAGSYICAKLL
;
A
#
# COMPACT_ATOMS: atom_id res chain seq x y z
N ILE A 1 -4.20 -1.32 -10.91
CA ILE A 1 -5.08 -2.49 -10.64
C ILE A 1 -5.93 -2.17 -9.43
N THR A 2 -7.24 -2.36 -9.52
CA THR A 2 -8.23 -1.75 -8.61
C THR A 2 -9.25 -2.78 -8.11
N PRO A 3 -9.58 -2.82 -6.81
CA PRO A 3 -10.66 -3.66 -6.31
C PRO A 3 -12.00 -3.04 -6.71
N GLN A 4 -12.95 -3.84 -7.19
CA GLN A 4 -14.25 -3.37 -7.66
C GLN A 4 -15.21 -3.09 -6.49
N TYR A 5 -14.98 -1.98 -5.78
CA TYR A 5 -15.92 -1.41 -4.82
C TYR A 5 -15.59 0.07 -4.55
N VAL A 6 -16.49 0.75 -3.84
CA VAL A 6 -16.51 2.22 -3.68
C VAL A 6 -15.19 2.87 -3.25
N PHE A 7 -14.38 2.22 -2.40
CA PHE A 7 -13.09 2.79 -2.00
C PHE A 7 -12.04 2.63 -3.10
N GLY A 8 -12.02 1.50 -3.80
CA GLY A 8 -11.16 1.30 -4.96
C GLY A 8 -11.50 2.28 -6.07
N ASP A 9 -12.78 2.52 -6.32
CA ASP A 9 -13.25 3.54 -7.26
C ASP A 9 -12.83 4.94 -6.82
N GLY A 10 -12.93 5.25 -5.53
CA GLY A 10 -12.44 6.51 -4.95
C GLY A 10 -10.95 6.72 -5.18
N LEU A 11 -10.13 5.70 -4.91
CA LEU A 11 -8.68 5.74 -5.15
C LEU A 11 -8.35 5.88 -6.64
N LEU A 12 -9.06 5.18 -7.53
CA LEU A 12 -8.84 5.28 -8.97
C LEU A 12 -9.20 6.67 -9.51
N ASN A 13 -10.29 7.27 -9.02
CA ASN A 13 -10.68 8.62 -9.42
C ASN A 13 -9.63 9.64 -8.95
N ALA A 14 -9.22 9.58 -7.68
CA ALA A 14 -8.16 10.46 -7.17
C ALA A 14 -6.84 10.29 -7.94
N ALA A 15 -6.48 9.05 -8.30
CA ALA A 15 -5.30 8.79 -9.12
C ALA A 15 -5.42 9.43 -10.51
N LYS A 16 -6.58 9.31 -11.17
CA LYS A 16 -6.84 9.94 -12.48
C LYS A 16 -6.78 11.47 -12.42
N ASP A 17 -7.25 12.07 -11.34
CA ASP A 17 -7.16 13.52 -11.15
C ASP A 17 -5.70 13.95 -11.05
N VAL A 18 -4.87 13.24 -10.27
CA VAL A 18 -3.43 13.47 -10.21
C VAL A 18 -2.77 13.25 -11.57
N PHE A 19 -3.16 12.23 -12.31
CA PHE A 19 -2.62 11.97 -13.63
C PHE A 19 -2.92 13.11 -14.59
N ALA A 20 -4.16 13.60 -14.61
CA ALA A 20 -4.56 14.75 -15.42
C ALA A 20 -3.80 16.02 -15.03
N GLU A 21 -3.65 16.29 -13.73
CA GLU A 21 -2.91 17.46 -13.22
C GLU A 21 -1.43 17.42 -13.62
N LYS A 22 -0.81 16.23 -13.59
CA LYS A 22 0.63 16.05 -13.84
C LYS A 22 0.97 15.69 -15.29
N GLY A 23 -0.03 15.54 -16.17
CA GLY A 23 0.20 15.09 -17.55
C GLY A 23 0.70 13.65 -17.65
N ILE A 24 0.32 12.79 -16.70
CA ILE A 24 0.67 11.37 -16.68
C ILE A 24 -0.35 10.61 -17.53
N GLU A 25 0.12 9.73 -18.41
CA GLU A 25 -0.75 8.87 -19.21
C GLU A 25 -1.25 7.68 -18.38
N HIS A 26 -2.58 7.49 -18.35
CA HIS A 26 -3.20 6.31 -17.75
C HIS A 26 -3.38 5.21 -18.80
N VAL A 27 -2.38 4.36 -18.94
CA VAL A 27 -2.31 3.33 -20.01
C VAL A 27 -3.29 2.16 -19.84
N GLY A 28 -3.90 1.99 -18.66
CA GLY A 28 -4.93 0.96 -18.46
C GLY A 28 -5.28 0.68 -17.01
N ASN A 29 -6.40 -0.03 -16.82
CA ASN A 29 -6.86 -0.48 -15.50
C ASN A 29 -7.47 -1.89 -15.59
N SER A 30 -7.15 -2.75 -14.61
CA SER A 30 -7.84 -4.03 -14.38
C SER A 30 -8.60 -3.96 -13.07
N TYR A 31 -9.89 -4.34 -13.10
CA TYR A 31 -10.70 -4.55 -11.90
C TYR A 31 -10.59 -6.00 -11.43
N HIS A 32 -10.61 -6.21 -10.11
CA HIS A 32 -10.71 -7.53 -9.49
C HIS A 32 -11.77 -7.52 -8.38
N SER A 33 -12.30 -8.68 -8.02
CA SER A 33 -13.27 -8.82 -6.91
C SER A 33 -12.58 -8.74 -5.54
N LEU A 34 -13.32 -8.35 -4.51
CA LEU A 34 -12.88 -8.43 -3.11
C LEU A 34 -12.70 -9.86 -2.59
N THR A 35 -13.18 -10.85 -3.33
CA THR A 35 -13.01 -12.27 -3.01
C THR A 35 -11.83 -12.91 -3.74
N ASP A 36 -11.22 -12.21 -4.70
CA ASP A 36 -10.14 -12.78 -5.51
C ASP A 36 -8.88 -13.05 -4.68
N LYS A 37 -8.23 -14.17 -5.01
CA LYS A 37 -6.96 -14.64 -4.44
C LYS A 37 -5.87 -14.85 -5.49
N GLU A 38 -6.27 -14.95 -6.75
CA GLU A 38 -5.38 -15.15 -7.89
C GLU A 38 -5.30 -13.86 -8.70
N PHE A 39 -4.09 -13.31 -8.88
CA PHE A 39 -3.89 -12.02 -9.54
C PHE A 39 -3.04 -12.09 -10.82
N SER A 40 -2.51 -13.28 -11.15
CA SER A 40 -1.67 -13.53 -12.32
C SER A 40 -2.24 -12.97 -13.64
N GLY A 41 -3.55 -13.11 -13.87
CA GLY A 41 -4.21 -12.58 -15.07
C GLY A 41 -4.17 -11.04 -15.15
N TYR A 42 -4.46 -10.36 -14.04
CA TYR A 42 -4.42 -8.90 -13.96
C TYR A 42 -2.99 -8.36 -14.12
N LEU A 43 -2.00 -9.08 -13.56
CA LEU A 43 -0.58 -8.75 -13.72
C LEU A 43 -0.13 -8.94 -15.16
N THR A 44 -0.59 -9.99 -15.84
CA THR A 44 -0.29 -10.24 -17.26
C THR A 44 -0.86 -9.13 -18.16
N ASN A 45 -2.09 -8.69 -17.89
CA ASN A 45 -2.69 -7.54 -18.58
C ASN A 45 -1.89 -6.25 -18.33
N ALA A 46 -1.41 -6.04 -17.11
CA ALA A 46 -0.55 -4.89 -16.80
C ALA A 46 0.78 -4.95 -17.57
N ILE A 47 1.44 -6.11 -17.65
CA ILE A 47 2.67 -6.28 -18.45
C ILE A 47 2.43 -5.96 -19.93
N ALA A 48 1.32 -6.44 -20.49
CA ALA A 48 0.98 -6.23 -21.89
C ALA A 48 0.77 -4.75 -22.25
N ALA A 49 0.33 -3.93 -21.28
CA ALA A 49 0.18 -2.49 -21.44
C ALA A 49 1.52 -1.72 -21.36
N GLN A 50 2.64 -2.39 -21.06
CA GLN A 50 3.98 -1.82 -20.96
C GLN A 50 4.08 -0.53 -20.10
N PRO A 51 3.51 -0.49 -18.88
CA PRO A 51 3.56 0.70 -18.04
C PRO A 51 4.95 0.93 -17.43
N ASP A 52 5.30 2.18 -17.18
CA ASP A 52 6.43 2.54 -16.33
C ASP A 52 6.15 2.26 -14.83
N VAL A 53 4.87 2.34 -14.44
CA VAL A 53 4.42 2.22 -13.05
C VAL A 53 3.22 1.28 -12.94
N LEU A 54 3.34 0.26 -12.08
CA LEU A 54 2.23 -0.55 -11.61
C LEU A 54 1.66 0.05 -10.31
N LEU A 55 0.50 0.70 -10.43
CA LEU A 55 -0.24 1.24 -9.29
C LEU A 55 -1.24 0.21 -8.75
N LEU A 56 -1.04 -0.23 -7.51
CA LEU A 56 -1.93 -1.11 -6.76
C LEU A 56 -2.86 -0.28 -5.88
N LEU A 57 -4.16 -0.35 -6.16
CA LEU A 57 -5.22 0.38 -5.46
C LEU A 57 -6.07 -0.54 -4.56
N ASN A 58 -5.64 -1.79 -4.40
CA ASN A 58 -6.15 -2.67 -3.35
C ASN A 58 -5.37 -2.47 -2.04
N PHE A 59 -5.84 -3.09 -0.97
CA PHE A 59 -5.33 -2.89 0.40
C PHE A 59 -5.42 -4.19 1.19
N GLY A 60 -4.88 -4.17 2.42
CA GLY A 60 -4.89 -5.32 3.32
C GLY A 60 -4.26 -6.56 2.68
N ALA A 61 -4.81 -7.73 3.00
CA ALA A 61 -4.29 -9.00 2.51
C ALA A 61 -4.22 -9.09 0.98
N GLN A 62 -5.21 -8.55 0.25
CA GLN A 62 -5.21 -8.61 -1.22
C GLN A 62 -4.04 -7.83 -1.83
N SER A 63 -3.67 -6.67 -1.26
CA SER A 63 -2.50 -5.92 -1.72
C SER A 63 -1.20 -6.66 -1.44
N SER A 64 -1.09 -7.33 -0.29
CA SER A 64 0.08 -8.14 0.05
C SER A 64 0.23 -9.35 -0.88
N ASP A 65 -0.87 -10.06 -1.13
CA ASP A 65 -0.90 -11.24 -2.01
C ASP A 65 -0.57 -10.85 -3.45
N MET A 66 -1.18 -9.78 -3.96
CA MET A 66 -0.90 -9.26 -5.30
C MET A 66 0.56 -8.77 -5.43
N LEU A 67 1.09 -8.08 -4.41
CA LEU A 67 2.49 -7.64 -4.43
C LEU A 67 3.44 -8.83 -4.45
N ARG A 68 3.20 -9.88 -3.64
CA ARG A 68 4.02 -11.11 -3.71
C ARG A 68 4.00 -11.72 -5.12
N GLN A 69 2.83 -11.85 -5.72
CA GLN A 69 2.70 -12.38 -7.09
C GLN A 69 3.42 -11.49 -8.12
N ALA A 70 3.30 -10.17 -8.01
CA ALA A 70 4.00 -9.20 -8.86
C ALA A 70 5.53 -9.34 -8.76
N VAL A 71 6.06 -9.50 -7.54
CA VAL A 71 7.50 -9.72 -7.32
C VAL A 71 7.93 -11.09 -7.89
N SER A 72 7.15 -12.15 -7.68
CA SER A 72 7.44 -13.47 -8.27
C SER A 72 7.42 -13.48 -9.80
N PHE A 73 6.66 -12.56 -10.41
CA PHE A 73 6.64 -12.35 -11.87
C PHE A 73 7.83 -11.49 -12.37
N GLY A 74 8.71 -11.05 -11.48
CA GLY A 74 9.86 -10.22 -11.81
C GLY A 74 9.49 -8.77 -12.13
N LEU A 75 8.33 -8.28 -11.68
CA LEU A 75 7.88 -6.94 -12.07
C LEU A 75 8.72 -5.81 -11.49
N LYS A 76 9.44 -6.03 -10.38
CA LYS A 76 10.39 -5.05 -9.83
C LYS A 76 11.53 -4.71 -10.79
N GLU A 77 11.86 -5.62 -11.72
CA GLU A 77 12.91 -5.40 -12.73
C GLU A 77 12.38 -4.70 -13.99
N ARG A 78 11.06 -4.60 -14.14
CA ARG A 78 10.40 -4.13 -15.36
C ARG A 78 9.73 -2.77 -15.22
N MET A 79 9.29 -2.44 -14.00
CA MET A 79 8.49 -1.25 -13.73
C MET A 79 8.59 -0.87 -12.24
N THR A 80 8.25 0.38 -11.93
CA THR A 80 8.08 0.82 -10.55
C THR A 80 6.78 0.27 -9.98
N ILE A 81 6.78 -0.29 -8.78
CA ILE A 81 5.55 -0.73 -8.11
C ILE A 81 5.19 0.28 -7.02
N VAL A 82 3.94 0.73 -7.03
CA VAL A 82 3.37 1.64 -6.02
C VAL A 82 2.16 0.97 -5.38
N VAL A 83 2.16 0.81 -4.07
CA VAL A 83 0.99 0.41 -3.28
C VAL A 83 0.43 1.66 -2.62
N ALA A 84 -0.71 2.14 -3.12
CA ALA A 84 -1.24 3.45 -2.72
C ALA A 84 -1.74 3.48 -1.26
N TRP A 85 -2.21 2.34 -0.74
CA TRP A 85 -2.82 2.23 0.58
C TRP A 85 -2.29 1.03 1.36
N ALA A 86 -1.09 1.19 1.93
CA ALA A 86 -0.48 0.21 2.81
C ALA A 86 -0.97 0.38 4.25
N SER A 87 -1.09 -0.73 4.99
CA SER A 87 -1.38 -0.65 6.43
C SER A 87 -0.14 -0.33 7.27
N GLY A 88 1.03 -0.19 6.64
CA GLY A 88 2.26 0.25 7.32
C GLY A 88 3.01 -0.91 7.97
N LEU A 89 3.48 -0.69 9.20
CA LEU A 89 4.45 -1.57 9.87
C LEU A 89 4.04 -3.05 9.85
N GLU A 90 2.79 -3.37 10.19
CA GLU A 90 2.31 -4.75 10.25
C GLU A 90 2.33 -5.45 8.89
N GLN A 91 2.06 -4.70 7.81
CA GLN A 91 2.13 -5.25 6.45
C GLN A 91 3.57 -5.44 6.03
N PHE A 92 4.46 -4.51 6.37
CA PHE A 92 5.88 -4.60 6.01
C PHE A 92 6.58 -5.75 6.74
N GLU A 93 6.26 -5.96 8.02
CA GLU A 93 6.74 -7.12 8.79
C GLU A 93 6.27 -8.44 8.18
N ALA A 94 5.01 -8.51 7.74
CA ALA A 94 4.48 -9.70 7.08
C ALA A 94 5.12 -9.94 5.69
N LEU A 95 5.34 -8.88 4.90
CA LEU A 95 5.92 -8.97 3.56
C LEU A 95 7.41 -9.35 3.59
N GLY A 96 8.15 -8.81 4.55
CA GLY A 96 9.60 -8.93 4.64
C GLY A 96 10.35 -7.93 3.74
N PRO A 97 11.64 -7.71 4.00
CA PRO A 97 12.45 -6.69 3.33
C PRO A 97 12.58 -6.96 1.82
N ASP A 98 12.79 -8.21 1.40
CA ASP A 98 13.02 -8.56 -0.01
C ASP A 98 11.82 -8.22 -0.91
N ILE A 99 10.59 -8.38 -0.40
CA ILE A 99 9.38 -7.99 -1.13
C ILE A 99 9.20 -6.47 -1.13
N CYS A 100 9.52 -5.81 -0.01
CA CYS A 100 9.36 -4.36 0.13
C CYS A 100 10.42 -3.54 -0.63
N GLU A 101 11.62 -4.10 -0.83
CA GLU A 101 12.73 -3.39 -1.46
C GLU A 101 12.38 -2.95 -2.89
N GLY A 102 12.52 -1.63 -3.15
CA GLY A 102 12.22 -1.01 -4.44
C GLY A 102 10.74 -0.71 -4.68
N VAL A 103 9.85 -0.98 -3.71
CA VAL A 103 8.43 -0.70 -3.79
C VAL A 103 8.09 0.60 -3.04
N TYR A 104 7.25 1.43 -3.64
CA TYR A 104 6.74 2.66 -3.01
C TYR A 104 5.43 2.38 -2.30
N PHE A 105 5.30 2.84 -1.05
CA PHE A 105 4.11 2.62 -0.23
C PHE A 105 3.54 3.94 0.26
N GLY A 106 2.23 4.15 0.07
CA GLY A 106 1.47 5.14 0.81
C GLY A 106 1.08 4.58 2.17
N ALA A 107 1.52 5.20 3.26
CA ALA A 107 1.19 4.78 4.63
C ALA A 107 0.79 5.99 5.47
N GLN A 108 -0.23 5.82 6.32
CA GLN A 108 -0.77 6.89 7.16
C GLN A 108 0.10 7.19 8.38
N TYR A 109 0.92 6.23 8.81
CA TYR A 109 1.71 6.33 10.02
C TYR A 109 3.01 5.54 9.91
N TRP A 110 4.09 6.11 10.43
CA TRP A 110 5.38 5.45 10.57
C TRP A 110 5.99 5.74 11.92
N HIS A 111 6.33 4.69 12.68
CA HIS A 111 6.87 4.81 14.03
C HIS A 111 8.24 5.52 14.08
N GLY A 112 8.98 5.57 12.97
CA GLY A 112 10.23 6.32 12.85
C GLY A 112 10.08 7.81 12.56
N ALA A 113 8.86 8.34 12.40
CA ALA A 113 8.65 9.77 12.14
C ALA A 113 9.06 10.62 13.36
N ASP A 114 9.97 11.59 13.18
CA ASP A 114 10.45 12.42 14.29
C ASP A 114 9.48 13.56 14.61
N THR A 115 8.54 13.31 15.53
CA THR A 115 7.67 14.33 16.10
C THR A 115 7.56 14.16 17.62
N PRO A 116 7.30 15.23 18.39
CA PRO A 116 7.23 15.15 19.85
C PRO A 116 6.22 14.11 20.36
N LEU A 117 5.01 14.09 19.80
CA LEU A 117 3.95 13.15 20.17
C LEU A 117 4.32 11.71 19.79
N ASN A 118 4.96 11.50 18.64
CA ASN A 118 5.35 10.17 18.22
C ASN A 118 6.47 9.58 19.11
N ARG A 119 7.46 10.39 19.53
CA ARG A 119 8.47 9.94 20.50
C ARG A 119 7.84 9.49 21.82
N GLU A 120 6.87 10.26 22.33
CA GLU A 120 6.11 9.91 23.54
C GLU A 120 5.35 8.59 23.35
N LEU A 121 4.65 8.44 22.23
CA LEU A 121 3.90 7.22 21.91
C LEU A 121 4.83 6.01 21.82
N VAL A 122 5.90 6.08 21.04
CA VAL A 122 6.86 4.99 20.87
C VAL A 122 7.48 4.58 22.21
N ALA A 123 7.92 5.54 23.02
CA ALA A 123 8.50 5.24 24.34
C ALA A 123 7.51 4.52 25.26
N LYS A 124 6.26 5.00 25.36
CA LYS A 124 5.22 4.38 26.20
C LYS A 124 4.83 2.98 25.74
N VAL A 125 4.73 2.76 24.42
CA VAL A 125 4.35 1.46 23.87
C VAL A 125 5.49 0.46 24.03
N GLN A 126 6.73 0.89 23.83
CA GLN A 126 7.91 0.06 24.12
C GLN A 126 7.98 -0.34 25.60
N GLU A 127 7.82 0.62 26.52
CA GLU A 127 7.83 0.37 27.97
C GLU A 127 6.73 -0.62 28.40
N LYS A 128 5.51 -0.46 27.86
CA LYS A 128 4.34 -1.24 28.31
C LYS A 128 4.14 -2.56 27.57
N HIS A 129 4.52 -2.63 26.29
CA HIS A 129 4.17 -3.72 25.39
C HIS A 129 5.37 -4.34 24.66
N GLY A 130 6.53 -3.70 24.65
CA GLY A 130 7.76 -4.24 24.04
C GLY A 130 7.75 -4.28 22.50
N PHE A 131 6.90 -3.47 21.84
CA PHE A 131 6.86 -3.36 20.39
C PHE A 131 6.78 -1.90 19.93
N ASN A 132 7.05 -1.64 18.66
CA ASN A 132 6.79 -0.33 18.05
C ASN A 132 5.30 -0.21 17.69
N PRO A 133 4.64 0.92 18.01
CA PRO A 133 3.27 1.15 17.59
C PRO A 133 3.14 1.02 16.08
N ASN A 134 2.07 0.38 15.63
CA ASN A 134 1.71 0.29 14.21
C ASN A 134 0.58 1.28 13.87
N TYR A 135 0.14 1.34 12.62
CA TYR A 135 -0.89 2.28 12.17
C TYR A 135 -2.18 2.16 12.99
N SER A 136 -2.66 0.94 13.18
CA SER A 136 -3.91 0.68 13.92
C SER A 136 -3.81 1.10 15.39
N PHE A 137 -2.67 0.86 16.04
CA PHE A 137 -2.42 1.27 17.42
C PHE A 137 -2.34 2.79 17.54
N ALA A 138 -1.53 3.44 16.69
CA ALA A 138 -1.36 4.88 16.72
C ALA A 138 -2.67 5.63 16.45
N GLY A 139 -3.46 5.15 15.48
CA GLY A 139 -4.78 5.68 15.17
C GLY A 139 -5.76 5.56 16.34
N SER A 140 -5.83 4.38 16.97
CA SER A 140 -6.70 4.17 18.14
C SER A 140 -6.27 5.04 19.33
N TYR A 141 -4.96 5.17 19.57
CA TYR A 141 -4.40 6.00 20.63
C TYR A 141 -4.76 7.47 20.46
N ILE A 142 -4.56 8.04 19.27
CA ILE A 142 -4.83 9.47 19.06
C ILE A 142 -6.33 9.78 19.13
N CYS A 143 -7.19 8.91 18.58
CA CYS A 143 -8.64 9.05 18.72
C CYS A 143 -9.06 9.06 20.20
N ALA A 144 -8.53 8.14 21.00
CA ALA A 144 -8.85 8.09 22.44
C ALA A 144 -8.27 9.27 23.23
N LYS A 145 -7.13 9.84 22.80
CA LYS A 145 -6.50 11.02 23.45
C LYS A 145 -7.25 12.33 23.16
N LEU A 146 -7.95 12.42 22.03
CA LEU A 146 -8.69 13.60 21.61
C LEU A 146 -10.11 13.69 22.18
N LEU A 147 -10.68 12.56 22.61
CA LEU A 147 -11.96 12.47 23.32
C LEU A 147 -11.79 12.82 24.80
#